data_AF-A0A0B7GPY6-F1
#
_entry.id   AF-A0A0B7GPY6-F1
#
_cell.length_a   1.000
_cell.length_b   1.000
_cell.length_c   1.000
_cell.angle_alpha   90.00
_cell.angle_beta   90.00
_cell.angle_gamma   90.00
#
_symmetry.space_group_name_H-M   'P 1'
#
loop_
_entity.id
_entity.type
_entity.pdbx_description
1 polymer ?
#
loop_
_entity_poly.entity_id
_entity_poly.type
_entity_poly.pdbx_seq_one_letter_code
_entity_poly.pdbx_strand_id
1 'polypeptide(L)'
;MYEFAKSGLQQQSANHIKRKWLYKPARVVCNNNQLTTLNVNGCTSLQWLDCYDNRLTALSVSGLTSLQHLDCSFNQHTALDVSGLVNLEDIDCCENGLTELNVRNCRALQRLNCSFNRLAALDASGCTSLQKLYCNNNKLSAEVLKKLFEDFPERKEKCGRVLLYTDGDSKYKDFTQPPELAAAFKAAKAKGWRLYKINNDDLMEL
;
A
#
# COMPACT_ATOMS: atom_id res chain seq x y z
N MET A 1 -19.06 -58.24 -29.15
CA MET A 1 -19.67 -59.28 -28.29
C MET A 1 -19.12 -59.07 -26.88
N TYR A 2 -19.79 -58.53 -25.88
CA TYR A 2 -21.22 -58.26 -25.64
C TYR A 2 -21.34 -56.94 -24.86
N GLU A 3 -22.32 -56.11 -25.24
CA GLU A 3 -22.92 -55.10 -24.37
C GLU A 3 -23.84 -55.80 -23.36
N PHE A 4 -23.93 -55.26 -22.14
CA PHE A 4 -25.22 -55.18 -21.44
C PHE A 4 -25.32 -53.85 -20.68
N ALA A 5 -26.54 -53.35 -20.69
CA ALA A 5 -26.92 -51.96 -20.52
C ALA A 5 -27.27 -51.54 -19.08
N LYS A 6 -27.22 -50.22 -18.90
CA LYS A 6 -27.80 -49.33 -17.88
C LYS A 6 -28.82 -49.90 -16.88
N SER A 7 -28.57 -49.60 -15.60
CA SER A 7 -29.55 -49.03 -14.65
C SER A 7 -28.79 -47.92 -13.89
N GLY A 8 -29.21 -46.66 -13.81
CA GLY A 8 -30.55 -46.17 -13.54
C GLY A 8 -30.62 -45.68 -12.09
N LEU A 9 -30.26 -44.39 -11.90
CA LEU A 9 -30.63 -43.50 -10.78
C LEU A 9 -29.77 -43.49 -9.49
N GLN A 10 -29.42 -42.25 -9.12
CA GLN A 10 -28.90 -41.71 -7.85
C GLN A 10 -27.40 -41.75 -7.57
N GLN A 11 -26.68 -40.78 -8.17
CA GLN A 11 -25.75 -39.94 -7.40
C GLN A 11 -25.55 -38.57 -8.10
N GLN A 12 -26.65 -37.80 -8.21
CA GLN A 12 -26.54 -36.35 -8.24
C GLN A 12 -26.22 -35.86 -6.81
N SER A 13 -24.96 -35.95 -6.39
CA SER A 13 -24.43 -35.24 -5.22
C SER A 13 -22.92 -35.44 -5.03
N ALA A 14 -22.13 -35.35 -6.11
CA ALA A 14 -20.66 -35.29 -6.00
C ALA A 14 -20.06 -34.00 -6.58
N ASN A 15 -20.88 -32.97 -6.85
CA ASN A 15 -20.48 -31.73 -7.52
C ASN A 15 -20.53 -30.47 -6.62
N HIS A 16 -20.44 -30.61 -5.30
CA HIS A 16 -20.43 -29.44 -4.40
C HIS A 16 -19.31 -29.38 -3.35
N ILE A 17 -18.37 -30.33 -3.30
CA ILE A 17 -17.31 -30.33 -2.25
C ILE A 17 -15.94 -30.80 -2.76
N LYS A 18 -15.54 -30.45 -3.99
CA LYS A 18 -14.18 -30.75 -4.49
C LYS A 18 -13.56 -29.66 -5.38
N ARG A 19 -13.56 -28.38 -4.96
CA ARG A 19 -12.53 -27.39 -5.37
C ARG A 19 -12.25 -26.30 -4.31
N LYS A 20 -12.44 -26.61 -3.02
CA LYS A 20 -11.84 -25.82 -1.93
C LYS A 20 -10.48 -26.42 -1.55
N TRP A 21 -9.66 -26.73 -2.56
CA TRP A 21 -8.24 -26.91 -2.34
C TRP A 21 -7.69 -25.51 -2.09
N LEU A 22 -7.40 -25.25 -0.82
CA LEU A 22 -6.78 -24.03 -0.31
C LEU A 22 -5.49 -23.75 -1.08
N TYR A 23 -5.56 -22.96 -2.16
CA TYR A 23 -4.37 -22.41 -2.77
C TYR A 23 -3.73 -21.49 -1.73
N LYS A 24 -2.65 -21.95 -1.10
CA LYS A 24 -1.86 -21.09 -0.25
C LYS A 24 -1.26 -20.02 -1.16
N PRO A 25 -1.39 -18.73 -0.84
CA PRO A 25 -0.74 -17.69 -1.63
C PRO A 25 0.75 -18.01 -1.71
N ALA A 26 1.39 -17.72 -2.84
CA ALA A 26 2.85 -17.82 -2.91
C ALA A 26 3.42 -16.70 -2.03
N ARG A 27 4.19 -17.07 -1.00
CA ARG A 27 4.75 -16.14 -0.02
C ARG A 27 6.26 -16.33 0.11
N VAL A 28 6.97 -15.23 0.28
CA VAL A 28 8.37 -15.19 0.72
C VAL A 28 8.39 -14.35 1.99
N VAL A 29 8.97 -14.92 3.05
CA VAL A 29 9.04 -14.32 4.39
C VAL A 29 10.49 -14.47 4.86
N CYS A 30 11.21 -13.35 4.95
CA CYS A 30 12.62 -13.28 5.32
C CYS A 30 12.94 -12.05 6.19
N ASN A 31 11.93 -11.52 6.87
CA ASN A 31 12.01 -10.41 7.80
C ASN A 31 12.86 -10.71 9.06
N ASN A 32 13.32 -9.66 9.75
CA ASN A 32 14.18 -9.72 10.96
C ASN A 32 15.48 -10.51 10.73
N ASN A 33 16.22 -10.15 9.69
CA ASN A 33 17.49 -10.76 9.34
C ASN A 33 18.56 -9.69 9.11
N GLN A 34 19.71 -10.09 8.58
CA GLN A 34 20.79 -9.18 8.20
C GLN A 34 21.02 -9.21 6.69
N LEU A 35 19.97 -9.48 5.91
CA LEU A 35 20.07 -9.56 4.45
C LEU A 35 20.48 -8.20 3.91
N THR A 36 21.55 -8.20 3.12
CA THR A 36 22.00 -7.04 2.35
C THR A 36 21.49 -7.07 0.91
N THR A 37 21.03 -8.24 0.45
CA THR A 37 20.44 -8.45 -0.87
C THR A 37 19.27 -9.43 -0.78
N LEU A 38 18.31 -9.25 -1.67
CA LEU A 38 17.19 -10.17 -1.85
C LEU A 38 16.84 -10.23 -3.34
N ASN A 39 16.83 -11.43 -3.91
CA ASN A 39 16.46 -11.64 -5.31
C ASN A 39 15.14 -12.41 -5.39
N VAL A 40 14.11 -11.73 -5.87
CA VAL A 40 12.77 -12.29 -6.13
C VAL A 40 12.42 -12.27 -7.62
N ASN A 41 13.41 -12.03 -8.49
CA ASN A 41 13.20 -12.00 -9.93
C ASN A 41 12.68 -13.34 -10.42
N GLY A 42 11.65 -13.31 -11.28
CA GLY A 42 11.01 -14.50 -11.82
C GLY A 42 9.98 -15.15 -10.88
N CYS A 43 9.82 -14.67 -9.64
CA CYS A 43 8.75 -15.11 -8.75
C CYS A 43 7.38 -14.51 -9.14
N THR A 44 6.97 -14.59 -10.42
CA THR A 44 5.78 -13.91 -10.98
C THR A 44 4.45 -14.30 -10.35
N SER A 45 4.40 -15.45 -9.68
CA SER A 45 3.24 -15.92 -8.92
C SER A 45 3.23 -15.44 -7.46
N LEU A 46 4.27 -14.74 -7.00
CA LEU A 46 4.40 -14.24 -5.62
C LEU A 46 3.27 -13.26 -5.32
N GLN A 47 2.55 -13.52 -4.22
CA GLN A 47 1.43 -12.69 -3.75
C GLN A 47 1.79 -11.93 -2.46
N TRP A 48 2.77 -12.41 -1.71
CA TRP A 48 3.14 -11.86 -0.41
C TRP A 48 4.65 -11.84 -0.24
N LEU A 49 5.22 -10.68 0.06
CA LEU A 49 6.64 -10.50 0.34
C LEU A 49 6.85 -9.73 1.64
N ASP A 50 7.36 -10.42 2.67
CA ASP A 50 7.80 -9.80 3.94
C ASP A 50 9.32 -9.86 4.02
N CYS A 51 9.98 -8.73 3.83
CA CYS A 51 11.43 -8.58 3.98
C CYS A 51 11.83 -7.44 4.93
N TYR A 52 10.91 -7.00 5.79
CA TYR A 52 11.15 -5.94 6.75
C TYR A 52 12.26 -6.27 7.77
N ASP A 53 12.83 -5.25 8.39
CA ASP A 53 13.92 -5.38 9.38
C ASP A 53 15.11 -6.19 8.83
N ASN A 54 15.76 -5.58 7.85
CA ASN A 54 16.95 -6.10 7.18
C ASN A 54 17.93 -4.95 6.88
N ARG A 55 18.94 -5.20 6.04
CA ARG A 55 19.93 -4.20 5.60
C ARG A 55 19.89 -4.02 4.09
N LEU A 56 18.71 -4.19 3.48
CA LEU A 56 18.55 -4.08 2.03
C LEU A 56 18.68 -2.62 1.60
N THR A 57 19.58 -2.36 0.65
CA THR A 57 19.74 -1.02 0.04
C THR A 57 18.92 -0.89 -1.24
N ALA A 58 18.54 -1.99 -1.87
CA ALA A 58 17.71 -2.04 -3.07
C ALA A 58 16.82 -3.29 -3.06
N LEU A 59 15.63 -3.16 -3.62
CA LEU A 59 14.71 -4.26 -3.86
C LEU A 59 14.04 -4.05 -5.22
N SER A 60 14.17 -5.03 -6.12
CA SER A 60 13.44 -5.03 -7.38
C SER A 60 12.23 -5.94 -7.26
N VAL A 61 11.05 -5.36 -7.46
CA VAL A 61 9.76 -6.08 -7.52
C VAL A 61 9.12 -6.00 -8.91
N SER A 62 9.91 -5.59 -9.91
CA SER A 62 9.43 -5.49 -11.28
C SER A 62 8.98 -6.86 -11.80
N GLY A 63 7.82 -6.89 -12.45
CA GLY A 63 7.24 -8.13 -12.97
C GLY A 63 6.55 -9.03 -11.94
N LEU A 64 6.52 -8.65 -10.66
CA LEU A 64 5.73 -9.35 -9.63
C LEU A 64 4.24 -8.96 -9.71
N THR A 65 3.62 -9.09 -10.88
CA THR A 65 2.27 -8.58 -11.15
C THR A 65 1.17 -9.24 -10.30
N SER A 66 1.46 -10.39 -9.68
CA SER A 66 0.55 -11.06 -8.74
C SER A 66 0.68 -10.56 -7.30
N LEU A 67 1.65 -9.70 -7.00
CA LEU A 67 1.95 -9.24 -5.64
C LEU A 67 0.77 -8.43 -5.10
N GLN A 68 0.29 -8.81 -3.92
CA GLN A 68 -0.82 -8.18 -3.20
C GLN A 68 -0.35 -7.47 -1.94
N HIS A 69 0.70 -8.01 -1.30
CA HIS A 69 1.30 -7.48 -0.10
C HIS A 69 2.82 -7.36 -0.24
N LEU A 70 3.35 -6.19 0.13
CA LEU A 70 4.78 -5.93 0.24
C LEU A 70 5.09 -5.21 1.55
N ASP A 71 5.84 -5.85 2.42
CA ASP A 71 6.48 -5.20 3.57
C ASP A 71 8.00 -5.20 3.40
N CYS A 72 8.55 -4.03 3.09
CA CYS A 72 9.98 -3.76 3.03
C CYS A 72 10.38 -2.63 4.00
N SER A 73 9.63 -2.46 5.09
CA SER A 73 9.92 -1.47 6.12
C SER A 73 11.22 -1.79 6.87
N PHE A 74 11.77 -0.82 7.61
CA PHE A 74 13.01 -0.99 8.40
C PHE A 74 14.17 -1.55 7.56
N ASN A 75 14.47 -0.88 6.46
CA ASN A 75 15.57 -1.20 5.56
C ASN A 75 16.33 0.09 5.21
N GLN A 76 17.19 0.05 4.18
CA GLN A 76 18.05 1.15 3.77
C GLN A 76 17.77 1.58 2.33
N HIS A 77 16.54 1.38 1.84
CA HIS A 77 16.15 1.76 0.50
C HIS A 77 16.18 3.27 0.32
N THR A 78 16.76 3.75 -0.78
CA THR A 78 16.74 5.18 -1.17
C THR A 78 15.72 5.48 -2.25
N ALA A 79 15.32 4.47 -3.02
CA ALA A 79 14.24 4.53 -3.99
C ALA A 79 13.47 3.21 -4.00
N LEU A 80 12.18 3.29 -4.30
CA LEU A 80 11.32 2.12 -4.49
C LEU A 80 10.35 2.36 -5.64
N ASP A 81 10.37 1.46 -6.63
CA ASP A 81 9.43 1.46 -7.74
C ASP A 81 8.53 0.23 -7.66
N VAL A 82 7.25 0.47 -7.38
CA VAL A 82 6.19 -0.54 -7.40
C VAL A 82 5.17 -0.26 -8.51
N SER A 83 5.52 0.61 -9.45
CA SER A 83 4.59 0.99 -10.51
C SER A 83 4.18 -0.20 -11.36
N GLY A 84 2.91 -0.21 -11.77
CA GLY A 84 2.35 -1.30 -12.55
C GLY A 84 2.07 -2.60 -11.77
N LEU A 85 2.31 -2.65 -10.45
CA LEU A 85 1.81 -3.74 -9.60
C LEU A 85 0.31 -3.57 -9.38
N VAL A 86 -0.47 -3.85 -10.42
CA VAL A 86 -1.91 -3.58 -10.49
C VAL A 86 -2.75 -4.30 -9.43
N ASN A 87 -2.22 -5.40 -8.87
CA ASN A 87 -2.86 -6.19 -7.82
C ASN A 87 -2.34 -5.87 -6.41
N LEU A 88 -1.39 -4.94 -6.26
CA LEU A 88 -0.84 -4.57 -4.95
C LEU A 88 -1.92 -3.85 -4.15
N GLU A 89 -2.28 -4.41 -3.00
CA GLU A 89 -3.33 -3.90 -2.10
C GLU A 89 -2.72 -3.21 -0.88
N ASP A 90 -1.57 -3.67 -0.42
CA ASP A 90 -0.92 -3.21 0.80
C ASP A 90 0.60 -3.10 0.59
N ILE A 91 1.13 -1.91 0.85
CA ILE A 91 2.57 -1.67 0.90
C ILE A 91 2.97 -0.97 2.20
N ASP A 92 3.96 -1.55 2.87
CA ASP A 92 4.73 -0.91 3.92
C ASP A 92 6.18 -0.71 3.47
N CYS A 93 6.58 0.55 3.35
CA CYS A 93 7.96 0.96 3.13
C CYS A 93 8.40 1.98 4.19
N CYS A 94 7.77 1.93 5.36
CA CYS A 94 8.12 2.76 6.52
C CYS A 94 9.59 2.62 6.90
N GLU A 95 10.16 3.68 7.46
CA GLU A 95 11.49 3.66 8.08
C GLU A 95 12.57 3.14 7.12
N ASN A 96 12.73 3.89 6.04
CA ASN A 96 13.76 3.72 5.04
C ASN A 96 14.44 5.08 4.79
N GLY A 97 15.28 5.15 3.76
CA GLY A 97 15.89 6.39 3.29
C GLY A 97 15.22 6.97 2.04
N LEU A 98 13.97 6.62 1.74
CA LEU A 98 13.36 6.87 0.43
C LEU A 98 13.32 8.37 0.12
N THR A 99 13.96 8.76 -0.98
CA THR A 99 13.79 10.07 -1.62
C THR A 99 12.81 10.01 -2.78
N GLU A 100 12.62 8.81 -3.34
CA GLU A 100 11.72 8.53 -4.46
C GLU A 100 10.86 7.30 -4.17
N LEU A 101 9.56 7.42 -4.41
CA LEU A 101 8.60 6.33 -4.33
C LEU A 101 7.65 6.45 -5.52
N ASN A 102 7.63 5.43 -6.38
CA ASN A 102 6.74 5.38 -7.53
C ASN A 102 5.63 4.34 -7.30
N VAL A 103 4.41 4.83 -7.08
CA VAL A 103 3.18 4.01 -6.89
C VAL A 103 2.22 4.13 -8.08
N ARG A 104 2.70 4.61 -9.23
CA ARG A 104 1.85 4.84 -10.40
C ARG A 104 1.21 3.53 -10.88
N ASN A 105 -0.08 3.59 -11.21
CA ASN A 105 -0.88 2.45 -11.69
C ASN A 105 -1.08 1.30 -10.66
N CYS A 106 -0.83 1.51 -9.37
CA CYS A 106 -1.22 0.58 -8.31
C CYS A 106 -2.73 0.73 -7.99
N ARG A 107 -3.59 0.38 -8.95
CA ARG A 107 -5.05 0.66 -8.88
C ARG A 107 -5.76 -0.07 -7.75
N ALA A 108 -5.26 -1.25 -7.35
CA ALA A 108 -5.79 -2.02 -6.22
C ALA A 108 -5.31 -1.52 -4.85
N LEU A 109 -4.35 -0.57 -4.80
CA LEU A 109 -3.70 -0.18 -3.55
C LEU A 109 -4.71 0.43 -2.57
N GLN A 110 -4.82 -0.18 -1.39
CA GLN A 110 -5.73 0.21 -0.31
C GLN A 110 -4.97 0.81 0.87
N ARG A 111 -3.77 0.31 1.17
CA ARG A 111 -2.90 0.86 2.22
C ARG A 111 -1.53 1.20 1.66
N LEU A 112 -1.11 2.44 1.88
CA LEU A 112 0.25 2.92 1.65
C LEU A 112 0.82 3.46 2.95
N ASN A 113 1.84 2.80 3.49
CA ASN A 113 2.66 3.36 4.55
C ASN A 113 4.05 3.70 3.99
N CYS A 114 4.31 4.99 3.82
CA CYS A 114 5.61 5.52 3.43
C CYS A 114 6.17 6.49 4.49
N SER A 115 5.72 6.34 5.74
CA SER A 115 6.16 7.20 6.83
C SER A 115 7.64 7.00 7.16
N PHE A 116 8.25 7.95 7.87
CA PHE A 116 9.67 7.89 8.28
C PHE A 116 10.62 7.66 7.09
N ASN A 117 10.51 8.53 6.10
CA ASN A 117 11.35 8.56 4.91
C ASN A 117 11.83 10.00 4.63
N ARG A 118 12.33 10.27 3.42
CA ARG A 118 12.85 11.58 3.01
C ARG A 118 12.14 12.09 1.76
N LEU A 119 10.91 11.64 1.51
CA LEU A 119 10.16 11.97 0.30
C LEU A 119 9.86 13.47 0.25
N ALA A 120 10.30 14.12 -0.83
CA ALA A 120 9.94 15.50 -1.13
C ALA A 120 8.71 15.60 -2.04
N ALA A 121 8.36 14.51 -2.72
CA ALA A 121 7.22 14.38 -3.61
C ALA A 121 6.51 13.04 -3.37
N LEU A 122 5.19 13.02 -3.54
CA LEU A 122 4.37 11.82 -3.49
C LEU A 122 3.17 12.02 -4.42
N ASP A 123 3.10 11.22 -5.48
CA ASP A 123 1.95 11.19 -6.40
C ASP A 123 1.20 9.87 -6.23
N ALA A 124 0.03 9.93 -5.60
CA ALA A 124 -0.87 8.81 -5.40
C ALA A 124 -2.16 8.91 -6.24
N SER A 125 -2.20 9.80 -7.24
CA SER A 125 -3.40 10.06 -8.06
C SER A 125 -3.92 8.82 -8.80
N GLY A 126 -3.04 7.88 -9.14
CA GLY A 126 -3.39 6.60 -9.78
C GLY A 126 -3.91 5.52 -8.82
N CYS A 127 -3.85 5.73 -7.50
CA CYS A 127 -4.23 4.76 -6.47
C CYS A 127 -5.71 4.94 -6.10
N THR A 128 -6.62 4.69 -7.05
CA THR A 128 -8.04 4.98 -6.91
C THR A 128 -8.73 4.25 -5.73
N SER A 129 -8.19 3.10 -5.33
CA SER A 129 -8.70 2.28 -4.21
C SER A 129 -8.14 2.66 -2.83
N LEU A 130 -7.26 3.66 -2.73
CA LEU A 130 -6.50 3.97 -1.52
C LEU A 130 -7.39 4.35 -0.34
N GLN A 131 -7.37 3.61 0.77
CA GLN A 131 -8.18 3.91 1.96
C GLN A 131 -7.34 4.46 3.10
N LYS A 132 -6.07 4.10 3.17
CA LYS A 132 -5.16 4.46 4.26
C LYS A 132 -3.85 4.94 3.69
N LEU A 133 -3.43 6.14 4.11
CA LEU A 133 -2.14 6.72 3.78
C LEU A 133 -1.43 7.16 5.05
N TYR A 134 -0.18 6.73 5.22
CA TYR A 134 0.69 7.20 6.28
C TYR A 134 1.91 7.84 5.61
N CYS A 135 2.03 9.16 5.71
CA CYS A 135 3.09 9.93 5.06
C CYS A 135 3.80 10.90 6.00
N ASN A 136 3.55 10.82 7.31
CA ASN A 136 4.30 11.55 8.33
C ASN A 136 5.79 11.19 8.30
N ASN A 137 6.63 12.04 8.88
CA ASN A 137 8.08 11.89 8.91
C ASN A 137 8.68 11.82 7.49
N ASN A 138 8.34 12.83 6.68
CA ASN A 138 8.85 13.03 5.32
C ASN A 138 9.16 14.52 5.07
N LYS A 139 9.57 14.87 3.86
CA LYS A 139 9.93 16.25 3.46
C LYS A 139 8.90 16.85 2.49
N LEU A 140 7.62 16.46 2.61
CA LEU A 140 6.55 16.89 1.72
C LEU A 140 6.29 18.40 1.89
N SER A 141 6.27 19.13 0.78
CA SER A 141 5.96 20.57 0.77
C SER A 141 4.45 20.83 0.81
N ALA A 142 4.06 22.07 1.11
CA ALA A 142 2.66 22.51 1.01
C ALA A 142 2.05 22.24 -0.37
N GLU A 143 2.81 22.45 -1.44
CA GLU A 143 2.33 22.21 -2.81
C GLU A 143 2.05 20.73 -3.06
N VAL A 144 2.92 19.84 -2.57
CA VAL A 144 2.73 18.40 -2.70
C VAL A 144 1.54 17.92 -1.88
N LEU A 145 1.38 18.43 -0.67
CA LEU A 145 0.23 18.11 0.19
C LEU A 145 -1.09 18.61 -0.41
N LYS A 146 -1.10 19.84 -0.94
CA LYS A 146 -2.25 20.39 -1.69
C LYS A 146 -2.64 19.48 -2.84
N LYS A 147 -1.67 19.12 -3.69
CA LYS A 147 -1.92 18.23 -4.84
C LYS A 147 -2.44 16.86 -4.40
N LEU A 148 -1.86 16.28 -3.35
CA LEU A 148 -2.30 15.01 -2.77
C LEU A 148 -3.78 15.07 -2.32
N PHE A 149 -4.20 16.16 -1.68
CA PHE A 149 -5.60 16.36 -1.27
C PHE A 149 -6.56 16.52 -2.45
N GLU A 150 -6.12 17.26 -3.48
CA GLU A 150 -6.85 17.44 -4.74
C GLU A 150 -7.02 16.12 -5.50
N ASP A 151 -6.04 15.23 -5.42
CA ASP A 151 -6.01 13.95 -6.13
C ASP A 151 -6.67 12.80 -5.33
N PHE A 152 -6.99 13.01 -4.06
CA PHE A 152 -7.67 11.96 -3.28
C PHE A 152 -8.98 11.53 -3.93
N PRO A 153 -9.30 10.22 -4.00
CA PRO A 153 -10.53 9.75 -4.60
C PRO A 153 -11.68 9.82 -3.60
N GLU A 154 -12.92 9.85 -4.09
CA GLU A 154 -14.10 9.90 -3.23
C GLU A 154 -14.29 8.62 -2.40
N ARG A 155 -14.64 8.77 -1.12
CA ARG A 155 -14.86 7.69 -0.17
C ARG A 155 -16.30 7.73 0.33
N LYS A 156 -17.08 6.73 -0.07
CA LYS A 156 -18.39 6.48 0.55
C LYS A 156 -18.17 6.19 2.04
N GLU A 157 -19.04 6.72 2.90
CA GLU A 157 -19.05 6.45 4.35
C GLU A 157 -17.90 7.05 5.20
N LYS A 158 -17.15 8.03 4.68
CA LYS A 158 -16.09 8.74 5.43
C LYS A 158 -15.03 7.80 6.05
N CYS A 159 -14.62 6.79 5.29
CA CYS A 159 -13.72 5.72 5.74
C CYS A 159 -12.24 5.96 5.43
N GLY A 160 -11.92 6.93 4.55
CA GLY A 160 -10.54 7.25 4.20
C GLY A 160 -9.78 7.81 5.40
N ARG A 161 -8.53 7.39 5.60
CA ARG A 161 -7.67 7.85 6.70
C ARG A 161 -6.30 8.26 6.20
N VAL A 162 -5.83 9.42 6.64
CA VAL A 162 -4.47 9.89 6.34
C VAL A 162 -3.78 10.32 7.62
N LEU A 163 -2.60 9.79 7.89
CA LEU A 163 -1.70 10.34 8.91
C LEU A 163 -0.68 11.25 8.23
N LEU A 164 -0.81 12.56 8.47
CA LEU A 164 -0.06 13.58 7.74
C LEU A 164 1.28 13.92 8.39
N TYR A 165 1.31 14.05 9.71
CA TYR A 165 2.51 14.44 10.44
C TYR A 165 2.50 13.98 11.90
N THR A 166 3.68 13.94 12.49
CA THR A 166 3.88 13.85 13.94
C THR A 166 4.29 15.24 14.45
N ASP A 167 3.81 15.65 15.62
CA ASP A 167 4.21 16.95 16.21
C ASP A 167 5.74 17.00 16.35
N GLY A 168 6.35 18.02 15.73
CA GLY A 168 7.82 18.18 15.67
C GLY A 168 8.46 17.83 14.33
N ASP A 169 7.77 17.10 13.45
CA ASP A 169 8.31 16.63 12.16
C ASP A 169 7.98 17.56 10.98
N SER A 170 6.75 18.09 10.94
CA SER A 170 6.28 18.94 9.84
C SER A 170 6.40 20.44 10.14
N LYS A 171 6.82 21.23 9.14
CA LYS A 171 6.73 22.71 9.17
C LYS A 171 5.30 23.22 9.04
N TYR A 172 4.39 22.38 8.55
CA TYR A 172 2.98 22.71 8.34
C TYR A 172 2.18 22.15 9.50
N LYS A 173 1.63 23.06 10.31
CA LYS A 173 0.71 22.75 11.40
C LYS A 173 -0.68 23.21 10.95
N ASP A 174 -1.72 22.47 11.31
CA ASP A 174 -3.15 22.76 11.13
C ASP A 174 -3.74 22.91 9.71
N PHE A 175 -2.93 23.05 8.66
CA PHE A 175 -3.37 23.18 7.26
C PHE A 175 -4.36 24.33 7.02
N THR A 176 -4.31 25.40 7.84
CA THR A 176 -5.16 26.59 7.66
C THR A 176 -4.55 27.64 6.74
N GLN A 177 -3.25 27.53 6.46
CA GLN A 177 -2.50 28.39 5.54
C GLN A 177 -1.47 27.55 4.75
N PRO A 178 -1.12 27.95 3.52
CA PRO A 178 -1.72 29.05 2.75
C PRO A 178 -3.16 28.74 2.30
N PRO A 179 -3.96 29.73 1.84
CA PRO A 179 -5.40 29.56 1.58
C PRO A 179 -5.73 28.43 0.60
N GLU A 180 -4.89 28.22 -0.41
CA GLU A 180 -5.01 27.15 -1.39
C GLU A 180 -4.82 25.76 -0.77
N LEU A 181 -3.87 25.61 0.18
CA LEU A 181 -3.69 24.37 0.93
C LEU A 181 -4.88 24.12 1.85
N ALA A 182 -5.41 25.17 2.48
CA ALA A 182 -6.58 25.09 3.33
C ALA A 182 -7.85 24.70 2.57
N ALA A 183 -8.02 25.22 1.35
CA ALA A 183 -9.12 24.84 0.47
C ALA A 183 -9.01 23.36 0.06
N ALA A 184 -7.83 22.91 -0.35
CA ALA A 184 -7.58 21.51 -0.71
C ALA A 184 -7.80 20.57 0.49
N PHE A 185 -7.35 20.94 1.68
CA PHE A 185 -7.58 20.20 2.93
C PHE A 185 -9.08 20.03 3.23
N LYS A 186 -9.88 21.11 3.10
CA LYS A 186 -11.34 21.04 3.24
C LYS A 186 -11.98 20.15 2.17
N ALA A 187 -11.50 20.22 0.93
CA ALA A 187 -11.99 19.37 -0.16
C ALA A 187 -11.71 17.88 0.10
N ALA A 188 -10.53 17.52 0.62
CA ALA A 188 -10.22 16.16 1.04
C ALA A 188 -11.22 15.64 2.10
N LYS A 189 -11.54 16.46 3.11
CA LYS A 189 -12.58 16.11 4.11
C LYS A 189 -13.95 15.89 3.46
N ALA A 190 -14.35 16.75 2.53
CA ALA A 190 -15.62 16.62 1.81
C ALA A 190 -15.69 15.33 0.97
N LYS A 191 -14.56 14.86 0.43
CA LYS A 191 -14.44 13.56 -0.25
C LYS A 191 -14.49 12.34 0.69
N GLY A 192 -14.68 12.53 2.00
CA GLY A 192 -14.79 11.45 2.97
C GLY A 192 -13.46 10.98 3.58
N TRP A 193 -12.43 11.82 3.55
CA TRP A 193 -11.16 11.54 4.21
C TRP A 193 -11.08 12.18 5.60
N ARG A 194 -10.63 11.39 6.57
CA ARG A 194 -10.25 11.85 7.91
C ARG A 194 -8.74 12.02 7.94
N LEU A 195 -8.29 13.18 8.37
CA LEU A 195 -6.88 13.56 8.36
C LEU A 195 -6.40 13.66 9.80
N TYR A 196 -5.26 13.05 10.09
CA TYR A 196 -4.76 12.85 11.45
C TYR A 196 -3.36 13.40 11.60
N LYS A 197 -3.02 13.69 12.86
CA LYS A 197 -1.67 13.91 13.35
C LYS A 197 -1.39 13.00 14.55
N ILE A 198 -0.11 12.80 14.88
CA ILE A 198 0.30 12.25 16.18
C ILE A 198 0.81 13.38 17.08
N ASN A 199 0.36 13.41 18.32
CA ASN A 199 0.81 14.35 19.36
C ASN A 199 1.05 13.56 20.65
N ASN A 200 2.29 13.52 21.15
CA ASN A 200 2.66 12.75 22.35
C ASN A 200 2.08 11.32 22.33
N ASP A 201 2.31 10.59 21.24
CA ASP A 201 1.79 9.23 20.97
C ASP A 201 0.28 9.10 20.78
N ASP A 202 -0.50 10.18 20.97
CA ASP A 202 -1.93 10.20 20.71
C ASP A 202 -2.25 10.52 19.25
N LEU A 203 -3.12 9.71 18.64
CA LEU A 203 -3.68 9.97 17.32
C LEU A 203 -4.82 11.00 17.43
N MET A 204 -4.64 12.17 16.82
CA MET A 204 -5.63 13.26 16.84
C MET A 204 -6.14 13.56 15.44
N GLU A 205 -7.46 13.68 15.27
CA GLU A 205 -8.07 14.14 14.02
C GLU A 205 -7.93 15.66 13.91
N LEU A 206 -7.52 16.14 12.72
CA LEU A 206 -7.39 17.55 12.35
C LEU A 206 -8.72 18.09 11.81
#